data_AF-A0A0B4E407-F1
#
_entry.id   AF-A0A0B4E407-F1
#
_cell.length_a   1.000
_cell.length_b   1.000
_cell.length_c   1.000
_cell.angle_alpha   90.00
_cell.angle_beta   90.00
_cell.angle_gamma   90.00
#
_symmetry.space_group_name_H-M   'P 1'
#
loop_
_entity.id
_entity.type
_entity.pdbx_description
1 polymer ?
#
loop_
_entity_poly.entity_id
_entity_poly.type
_entity_poly.pdbx_seq_one_letter_code
_entity_poly.pdbx_strand_id
1 'polypeptide(L)' 'MNCLIVKNDEISFWNIGLVTIDGDENDENSYKLAGHMDYNDFMKKLPISKYKFIDASYIMVEPLRKEEILELLK' A
#
# COMPACT_ATOMS: atom_id res chain seq x y z
N MET A 1 -29.33 -9.45 -2.49
CA MET A 1 -28.33 -8.41 -2.15
C MET A 1 -27.57 -8.12 -3.43
N ASN A 2 -27.85 -7.00 -4.09
CA ASN A 2 -27.07 -6.58 -5.26
C ASN A 2 -25.78 -5.97 -4.74
N CYS A 3 -24.66 -6.65 -4.93
CA CYS A 3 -23.35 -6.06 -4.75
C CYS A 3 -23.19 -5.08 -5.93
N LEU A 4 -23.39 -3.78 -5.68
CA LEU A 4 -23.11 -2.75 -6.67
C LEU A 4 -21.60 -2.79 -6.93
N ILE A 5 -21.20 -3.31 -8.09
CA ILE A 5 -19.83 -3.27 -8.56
C ILE A 5 -19.57 -1.82 -8.95
N VAL A 6 -18.71 -1.14 -8.19
CA VAL A 6 -18.26 0.22 -8.50
C VAL A 6 -17.35 0.15 -9.73
N LYS A 7 -17.65 0.95 -10.76
CA LYS A 7 -16.82 1.02 -11.96
C LYS A 7 -15.63 1.96 -11.73
N ASN A 8 -14.54 1.76 -12.47
CA ASN A 8 -13.34 2.60 -12.32
C ASN A 8 -13.58 4.10 -12.57
N ASP A 9 -14.54 4.46 -13.43
CA ASP A 9 -14.93 5.86 -13.70
C ASP A 9 -15.74 6.51 -12.57
N GLU A 10 -16.22 5.72 -11.61
CA GLU A 10 -16.93 6.18 -10.41
C GLU A 10 -15.97 6.34 -9.20
N ILE A 11 -14.70 5.97 -9.35
CA ILE A 11 -13.70 6.03 -8.26
C ILE A 11 -13.02 7.40 -8.27
N SER A 12 -13.12 8.13 -7.15
CA SER A 12 -12.49 9.45 -7.02
C SER A 12 -10.98 9.38 -6.81
N PHE A 13 -10.49 8.40 -6.03
CA PHE A 13 -9.06 8.16 -5.79
C PHE A 13 -8.86 6.78 -5.14
N TRP A 14 -7.62 6.27 -5.21
CA TRP A 14 -7.20 5.05 -4.54
C TRP A 14 -6.22 5.42 -3.43
N ASN A 15 -6.55 5.04 -2.18
CA ASN A 15 -5.73 5.37 -1.02
C ASN A 15 -5.06 4.11 -0.45
N ILE A 16 -3.76 4.19 -0.22
CA ILE A 16 -2.93 3.11 0.33
C ILE A 16 -2.66 3.43 1.80
N GLY A 17 -3.03 2.50 2.70
CA GLY A 17 -2.64 2.53 4.10
C GLY A 17 -1.34 1.78 4.31
N LEU A 18 -0.33 2.44 4.87
CA LEU A 18 0.95 1.83 5.23
C LEU A 18 0.98 1.55 6.72
N VAL A 19 1.24 0.29 7.07
CA VAL A 19 1.28 -0.20 8.45
C VAL A 19 2.69 -0.71 8.74
N THR A 20 3.20 -0.39 9.93
CA THR A 20 4.47 -0.90 10.43
C THR A 20 4.21 -1.80 11.63
N ILE A 21 5.11 -2.76 11.85
CA ILE A 21 5.09 -3.59 13.05
C ILE A 21 6.19 -3.17 14.02
N ASP A 22 5.84 -3.15 15.29
CA ASP A 22 6.74 -2.81 16.40
C ASP A 22 6.53 -3.81 17.54
N GLY A 23 7.04 -5.03 17.37
CA GLY A 23 6.81 -6.14 18.30
C GLY A 23 6.65 -7.49 17.61
N ASP A 24 5.72 -8.29 18.11
CA ASP A 24 5.41 -9.64 17.63
C ASP A 24 4.41 -9.61 16.47
N GLU A 25 4.73 -10.30 15.37
CA GLU A 25 3.88 -10.43 14.17
C GLU A 25 2.57 -11.18 14.41
N ASN A 26 2.50 -11.95 15.49
CA ASN A 26 1.31 -12.69 15.88
C ASN A 26 0.38 -11.87 16.81
N ASP A 27 0.79 -10.68 17.25
CA ASP A 27 -0.01 -9.78 18.09
C ASP A 27 -0.56 -8.61 17.26
N GLU A 28 -1.88 -8.56 17.10
CA GLU A 28 -2.58 -7.49 16.37
C GLU A 28 -2.25 -6.09 16.92
N ASN A 29 -1.95 -5.97 18.22
CA ASN A 29 -1.61 -4.68 18.85
C ASN A 29 -0.19 -4.18 18.49
N SER A 30 0.66 -5.05 17.92
CA SER A 30 2.00 -4.67 17.45
C SER A 30 1.97 -3.87 16.15
N TYR A 31 0.84 -3.89 15.43
CA TYR A 31 0.66 -3.19 14.17
C TYR A 31 0.24 -1.74 14.40
N LYS A 32 0.97 -0.80 13.78
CA LYS A 32 0.76 0.64 13.89
C LYS A 32 0.63 1.26 12.51
N LEU A 33 -0.47 1.98 12.29
CA LEU A 33 -0.66 2.79 11.09
C LEU A 33 0.46 3.83 11.01
N ALA A 34 1.27 3.78 9.96
CA ALA A 34 2.33 4.75 9.70
C ALA A 34 1.79 5.96 8.92
N GLY A 35 0.84 5.73 8.00
CA GLY A 35 0.21 6.81 7.25
C GLY A 35 -0.62 6.32 6.07
N HIS A 36 -1.13 7.29 5.32
CA HIS A 36 -1.91 7.07 4.10
C HIS A 36 -1.30 7.85 2.94
N MET A 37 -1.45 7.34 1.71
CA MET A 37 -1.06 8.07 0.51
C MET A 37 -1.85 7.62 -0.72
N ASP A 38 -1.98 8.51 -1.71
CA ASP A 38 -2.57 8.17 -3.01
C ASP A 38 -1.75 7.08 -3.72
N TYR A 39 -2.43 6.15 -4.39
CA TYR A 39 -1.81 5.06 -5.14
C TYR A 39 -0.80 5.55 -6.19
N ASN A 40 -1.11 6.63 -6.92
CA ASN A 40 -0.20 7.13 -7.94
C ASN A 40 1.07 7.70 -7.31
N ASP A 41 0.95 8.35 -6.15
CA ASP A 41 2.11 8.86 -5.43
C ASP A 41 2.91 7.71 -4.79
N PHE A 42 2.26 6.66 -4.31
CA PHE A 42 2.92 5.44 -3.87
C PHE A 42 3.77 4.84 -4.99
N MET A 43 3.19 4.65 -6.18
CA MET A 43 3.91 4.08 -7.33
C MET A 43 5.06 4.95 -7.81
N LYS A 44 4.95 6.28 -7.73
CA LYS A 44 6.05 7.21 -8.08
C LYS A 44 7.20 7.16 -7.09
N LYS A 45 6.90 7.01 -5.80
CA LYS A 45 7.92 7.00 -4.73
C LYS A 45 8.53 5.62 -4.50
N LEU A 46 7.84 4.55 -4.90
CA LEU A 46 8.33 3.18 -4.72
C LEU A 46 9.57 2.93 -5.60
N PRO A 47 10.69 2.43 -5.03
CA PRO A 47 11.87 2.11 -5.83
C PRO A 47 11.55 1.08 -6.93
N ILE A 48 12.01 1.32 -8.15
CA ILE A 48 11.75 0.44 -9.31
C ILE A 48 12.24 -0.99 -9.07
N SER A 49 13.29 -1.17 -8.26
CA SER A 49 13.81 -2.50 -7.88
C SER A 49 12.94 -3.26 -6.88
N LYS A 50 11.94 -2.61 -6.27
CA LYS A 50 11.09 -3.17 -5.20
C LYS A 50 9.72 -3.60 -5.70
N TYR A 51 9.41 -3.47 -6.98
CA TYR A 51 8.16 -3.97 -7.52
C TYR A 51 8.28 -4.53 -8.93
N LYS A 52 7.33 -5.39 -9.28
CA LYS A 52 7.14 -5.88 -10.64
C LYS A 52 5.65 -5.97 -10.95
N PHE A 53 5.28 -5.62 -12.18
CA PHE A 53 3.96 -5.91 -12.71
C PHE A 53 3.87 -7.41 -13.01
N ILE A 54 2.84 -8.06 -12.47
CA ILE A 54 2.51 -9.44 -12.82
C ILE A 54 1.66 -9.43 -14.10
N ASP A 55 0.67 -8.54 -14.14
CA ASP A 55 -0.17 -8.25 -15.30
C ASP A 55 -0.75 -6.82 -15.21
N ALA A 56 -1.81 -6.54 -15.96
CA ALA A 56 -2.48 -5.23 -15.98
C ALA A 56 -3.23 -4.89 -14.66
N SER A 57 -3.46 -5.87 -13.79
CA SER A 57 -4.29 -5.76 -12.59
C SER A 57 -3.50 -5.98 -11.29
N TYR A 58 -2.33 -6.63 -11.35
CA TYR A 58 -1.56 -7.01 -10.18
C TYR A 58 -0.10 -6.53 -10.22
N ILE A 59 0.34 -5.98 -9.09
CA ILE A 59 1.76 -5.71 -8.80
C ILE A 59 2.23 -6.59 -7.65
N MET A 60 3.44 -7.10 -7.73
CA MET A 60 4.15 -7.66 -6.58
C MET A 60 5.07 -6.57 -6.02
N VAL A 61 5.01 -6.36 -4.71
CA VAL A 61 5.90 -5.44 -3.99
C VAL A 61 6.75 -6.26 -3.05
N GLU A 62 8.07 -6.12 -3.15
CA GLU A 62 9.02 -6.74 -2.23
C GLU A 62 8.84 -6.16 -0.82
N PRO A 63 9.11 -6.93 0.25
CA PRO A 63 9.03 -6.44 1.61
C PRO A 63 9.79 -5.12 1.78
N LEU A 64 9.08 -4.14 2.37
CA LEU A 64 9.61 -2.83 2.72
C LEU A 64 10.01 -2.83 4.19
N ARG A 65 11.19 -2.30 4.49
CA ARG A 65 11.62 -2.04 5.86
C ARG A 65 10.85 -0.86 6.43
N LYS A 66 10.81 -0.76 7.76
CA LYS A 66 10.15 0.34 8.47
C LYS A 66 10.66 1.70 8.01
N GLU A 67 11.97 1.85 7.80
CA GLU A 67 12.58 3.10 7.36
C GLU A 67 12.15 3.47 5.93
N GLU A 68 12.03 2.47 5.05
CA GLU A 68 11.57 2.65 3.66
C GLU A 68 10.10 3.12 3.66
N ILE A 69 9.25 2.51 4.50
CA ILE A 69 7.85 2.94 4.67
C ILE A 69 7.77 4.39 5.15
N LEU A 70 8.56 4.76 6.16
CA LEU A 70 8.58 6.14 6.67
C LEU A 70 9.12 7.14 5.66
N GLU A 71 10.01 6.72 4.75
CA GLU A 71 10.54 7.56 3.67
C GLU A 71 9.50 7.81 2.58
N LEU A 72 8.66 6.83 2.23
CA LEU A 72 7.53 7.01 1.29
C LEU A 72 6.53 8.08 1.77
N LEU A 73 6.40 8.22 3.09
CA LEU A 73 5.47 9.14 3.75
C LEU A 73 6.01 10.58 3.90
N LYS A 74 7.28 10.84 3.55
CA LYS A 74 7.85 12.19 3.52
C LYS A 74 7.50 12.91 2.22
#